data_AF-A0A6A7KHK3-F1
#
_entry.id   AF-A0A6A7KHK3-F1
#
_cell.length_a   1.000
_cell.length_b   1.000
_cell.length_c   1.000
_cell.angle_alpha   90.00
_cell.angle_beta   90.00
_cell.angle_gamma   90.00
#
_symmetry.space_group_name_H-M   'P 1'
#
loop_
_entity.id
_entity.type
_entity.pdbx_description
1 polymer ?
#
loop_
_entity_poly.entity_id
_entity_poly.type
_entity_poly.pdbx_seq_one_letter_code
_entity_poly.pdbx_strand_id
1 'polypeptide(L)'
;MNYEGHVLSGILTYPLAVLLASFLKYYANIPFELTALSMILGYGVYVLGSDLPDLDHPGALIHRGAKAIVAVMVGSAVFVKGGTFLSFGDEILDLTVRWLVAGLFAFGSWYAFSAMMPRHRGVVHSLAFALLYGALVFAAFGYGLGFNFGEALFIGFAAFWGYFLHLIVDREVKVI
;
A
#
# COMPACT_ATOMS: atom_id res chain seq x y z
N MET A 1 4.45 -10.46 18.53
CA MET A 1 5.16 -10.03 17.32
C MET A 1 6.06 -11.16 16.84
N ASN A 2 5.59 -11.93 15.86
CA ASN A 2 6.42 -12.92 15.17
C ASN A 2 6.69 -12.42 13.75
N TYR A 3 7.55 -11.39 13.65
CA TYR A 3 7.90 -10.72 12.40
C TYR A 3 8.27 -11.71 11.28
N GLU A 4 9.14 -12.68 11.59
CA GLU A 4 9.57 -13.68 10.61
C GLU A 4 8.40 -14.55 10.15
N GLY A 5 7.50 -14.95 11.06
CA GLY A 5 6.30 -15.73 10.72
C GLY A 5 5.33 -14.97 9.81
N HIS A 6 5.11 -13.67 10.07
CA HIS A 6 4.24 -12.82 9.28
C HIS A 6 4.79 -12.54 7.88
N VAL A 7 6.08 -12.22 7.78
CA VAL A 7 6.73 -11.97 6.49
C VAL A 7 6.82 -13.27 5.67
N LEU A 8 7.23 -14.38 6.30
CA LEU A 8 7.35 -15.67 5.61
C LEU A 8 5.99 -16.19 5.15
N SER A 9 4.94 -16.05 5.97
CA SER A 9 3.59 -16.39 5.54
C SER A 9 3.15 -15.52 4.36
N GLY A 10 3.41 -14.22 4.38
CA GLY A 10 3.17 -13.33 3.25
C GLY A 10 3.87 -13.78 1.96
N ILE A 11 5.16 -14.12 2.06
CA ILE A 11 5.97 -14.62 0.94
C ILE A 11 5.39 -15.90 0.34
N LEU A 12 5.05 -16.88 1.19
CA LEU A 12 4.64 -18.21 0.75
C LEU A 12 3.20 -18.26 0.23
N THR A 13 2.31 -17.40 0.74
CA THR A 13 0.88 -17.48 0.45
C THR A 13 0.41 -16.54 -0.66
N TYR A 14 1.26 -15.63 -1.16
CA TYR A 14 0.89 -14.77 -2.28
C TYR A 14 0.35 -15.49 -3.53
N PRO A 15 0.86 -16.68 -3.93
CA PRO A 15 0.26 -17.45 -5.02
C PRO A 15 -1.23 -17.76 -4.82
N LEU A 16 -1.70 -17.90 -3.58
CA LEU A 16 -3.12 -18.11 -3.27
C LEU A 16 -3.94 -16.86 -3.55
N ALA A 17 -3.40 -15.67 -3.27
CA ALA A 17 -4.05 -14.41 -3.59
C ALA A 17 -4.18 -14.20 -5.11
N VAL A 18 -3.14 -14.55 -5.87
CA VAL A 18 -3.17 -14.53 -7.35
C VAL A 18 -4.18 -15.55 -7.89
N LEU A 19 -4.22 -16.75 -7.33
CA LEU A 19 -5.19 -17.78 -7.70
C LEU A 19 -6.63 -17.29 -7.44
N LEU A 20 -6.90 -16.72 -6.27
CA LEU A 20 -8.21 -16.17 -5.93
C LEU A 20 -8.59 -15.01 -6.86
N ALA A 21 -7.68 -14.07 -7.12
CA ALA A 21 -7.92 -12.97 -8.06
C ALA A 21 -8.22 -13.47 -9.48
N SER A 22 -7.48 -14.48 -9.94
CA SER A 22 -7.70 -15.11 -11.25
C SER A 22 -9.05 -15.82 -11.32
N PHE A 23 -9.44 -16.53 -10.25
CA PHE A 23 -10.75 -17.17 -10.13
C PHE A 23 -11.88 -16.13 -10.19
N LEU A 24 -11.78 -15.05 -9.39
CA LEU A 24 -12.77 -13.98 -9.38
C LEU A 24 -12.86 -13.24 -10.71
N LYS A 25 -11.73 -13.02 -11.39
CA LYS A 25 -11.70 -12.46 -12.73
C LYS A 25 -12.47 -13.35 -13.71
N TYR A 26 -12.19 -14.64 -13.71
CA TYR A 26 -12.77 -15.57 -14.69
C TYR A 26 -14.25 -15.87 -14.43
N TYR A 27 -14.63 -16.15 -13.17
CA TYR A 27 -15.98 -16.61 -12.83
C TYR A 27 -16.93 -15.50 -12.38
N ALA A 28 -16.41 -14.44 -11.77
CA ALA A 28 -17.22 -13.32 -11.28
C ALA A 28 -17.08 -12.05 -12.16
N ASN A 29 -16.34 -12.12 -13.27
CA ASN A 29 -16.08 -11.00 -14.18
C ASN A 29 -15.56 -9.73 -13.47
N ILE A 30 -14.81 -9.90 -12.38
CA ILE A 30 -14.15 -8.76 -11.73
C ILE A 30 -13.06 -8.24 -12.69
N PRO A 31 -12.97 -6.93 -12.95
CA PRO A 31 -12.07 -6.36 -13.95
C PRO A 31 -10.61 -6.29 -13.47
N PHE A 32 -10.09 -7.35 -12.84
CA PHE A 32 -8.68 -7.41 -12.43
C PHE A 32 -7.77 -7.49 -13.65
N GLU A 33 -6.71 -6.69 -13.65
CA GLU A 33 -5.61 -6.81 -14.62
C GLU A 33 -4.37 -7.34 -13.91
N LEU A 34 -4.02 -8.60 -14.23
CA LEU A 34 -2.86 -9.30 -13.66
C LEU A 34 -1.64 -9.16 -14.58
N THR A 35 -1.24 -7.92 -14.86
CA THR A 35 0.01 -7.63 -15.58
C THR A 35 1.22 -8.04 -14.72
N ALA A 36 2.38 -8.26 -15.34
CA ALA A 36 3.59 -8.58 -14.58
C ALA A 36 3.91 -7.49 -13.53
N LEU A 37 3.76 -6.22 -13.89
CA LEU A 37 4.02 -5.09 -13.00
C LEU A 37 3.03 -5.03 -11.83
N SER A 38 1.72 -5.15 -12.10
CA SER A 38 0.71 -5.17 -11.03
C SER A 38 0.86 -6.36 -10.10
N MET A 39 1.26 -7.53 -10.61
CA MET A 39 1.59 -8.70 -9.79
C MET A 39 2.84 -8.50 -8.93
N ILE A 40 3.89 -7.86 -9.45
CA ILE A 40 5.10 -7.55 -8.66
C ILE A 40 4.78 -6.55 -7.54
N LEU A 41 4.07 -5.47 -7.87
CA LEU A 41 3.70 -4.44 -6.90
C LEU A 41 2.68 -4.97 -5.88
N GLY A 42 1.69 -5.73 -6.35
CA GLY A 42 0.73 -6.48 -5.55
C GLY A 42 1.41 -7.41 -4.55
N TYR A 43 2.48 -8.09 -4.97
CA TYR A 43 3.26 -8.95 -4.08
C TYR A 43 3.93 -8.14 -2.98
N GLY A 44 4.55 -7.01 -3.33
CA GLY A 44 5.16 -6.10 -2.37
C GLY A 44 4.17 -5.63 -1.31
N VAL A 45 3.00 -5.11 -1.72
CA VAL A 45 2.00 -4.62 -0.76
C VAL A 45 1.30 -5.73 0.03
N TYR A 46 1.23 -6.96 -0.51
CA TYR A 46 0.74 -8.15 0.18
C TYR A 46 1.67 -8.54 1.33
N VAL A 47 2.98 -8.68 1.05
CA VAL A 47 3.99 -9.04 2.07
C VAL A 47 4.13 -7.93 3.10
N LEU A 48 4.08 -6.66 2.69
CA LEU A 48 4.06 -5.54 3.63
C LEU A 48 2.80 -5.59 4.51
N GLY A 49 1.64 -5.85 3.89
CA GLY A 49 0.37 -5.99 4.59
C GLY A 49 0.36 -7.10 5.64
N SER A 50 1.07 -8.20 5.42
CA SER A 50 1.08 -9.35 6.34
C SER A 50 1.79 -9.10 7.68
N ASP A 51 2.57 -8.01 7.80
CA ASP A 51 3.22 -7.59 9.04
C ASP A 51 2.86 -6.14 9.45
N LEU A 52 2.19 -5.39 8.57
CA LEU A 52 1.74 -4.02 8.81
C LEU A 52 0.91 -3.81 10.10
N PRO A 53 0.04 -4.72 10.57
CA PRO A 53 -0.77 -4.47 11.76
C PRO A 53 0.07 -4.44 13.05
N ASP A 54 1.23 -5.10 13.03
CA ASP A 54 2.22 -5.15 14.11
C ASP A 54 3.15 -3.89 14.10
N LEU A 55 2.81 -2.87 13.28
CA LEU A 55 3.42 -1.53 13.22
C LEU A 55 3.43 -0.78 14.56
N ASP A 56 2.57 -1.15 15.51
CA ASP A 56 2.41 -0.45 16.77
C ASP A 56 3.56 -0.67 17.76
N HIS A 57 4.43 -1.67 17.50
CA HIS A 57 5.60 -1.92 18.33
C HIS A 57 6.71 -0.89 18.05
N PRO A 58 7.21 -0.14 19.06
CA PRO A 58 8.22 0.91 18.87
C PRO A 58 9.56 0.40 18.29
N GLY A 59 9.81 -0.91 18.39
CA GLY A 59 10.99 -1.59 17.86
C GLY A 59 10.77 -2.27 16.50
N ALA A 60 9.57 -2.26 15.94
CA ALA A 60 9.29 -2.95 14.68
C ALA A 60 10.01 -2.27 13.51
N LEU A 61 10.69 -3.07 12.68
CA LEU A 61 11.37 -2.57 11.47
C LEU A 61 10.37 -1.92 10.50
N ILE A 62 9.17 -2.48 10.40
CA ILE A 62 8.08 -1.91 9.58
C ILE A 62 7.60 -0.57 10.14
N HIS A 63 7.67 -0.33 11.46
CA HIS A 63 7.35 0.99 12.05
C HIS A 63 8.25 2.09 11.50
N ARG A 64 9.50 1.75 11.20
CA ARG A 64 10.46 2.68 10.58
C ARG A 64 10.30 2.72 9.06
N GLY A 65 10.00 1.58 8.43
CA GLY A 65 9.86 1.44 6.98
C GLY A 65 8.58 2.04 6.39
N ALA A 66 7.42 1.88 7.05
CA ALA A 66 6.12 2.32 6.53
C ALA A 66 6.06 3.83 6.32
N LYS A 67 6.69 4.62 7.20
CA LYS A 67 6.80 6.07 7.03
C LYS A 67 7.50 6.44 5.73
N ALA A 68 8.60 5.74 5.41
CA ALA A 68 9.35 5.96 4.18
C ALA A 68 8.52 5.58 2.95
N ILE A 69 7.83 4.44 3.01
CA ILE A 69 6.98 3.95 1.92
C ILE A 69 5.85 4.95 1.64
N VAL A 70 5.13 5.40 2.68
CA VAL A 70 4.07 6.41 2.54
C VAL A 70 4.63 7.72 1.99
N ALA A 71 5.76 8.20 2.50
CA ALA A 71 6.39 9.41 2.02
C ALA A 71 6.76 9.32 0.52
N VAL A 72 7.36 8.21 0.10
CA VAL A 72 7.71 7.96 -1.30
C VAL A 72 6.47 7.89 -2.18
N MET A 73 5.41 7.19 -1.75
CA MET A 73 4.16 7.11 -2.52
C MET A 73 3.51 8.48 -2.68
N VAL A 74 3.40 9.26 -1.60
CA VAL A 74 2.80 10.60 -1.64
C VAL A 74 3.64 11.54 -2.51
N GLY A 75 4.96 11.57 -2.32
CA GLY A 75 5.85 12.38 -3.15
C GLY A 75 5.77 12.02 -4.62
N SER A 76 5.79 10.72 -4.95
CA SER A 76 5.68 10.23 -6.32
C SER A 76 4.33 10.59 -6.94
N ALA A 77 3.23 10.47 -6.20
CA ALA A 77 1.91 10.88 -6.67
C ALA A 77 1.85 12.40 -6.96
N VAL A 78 2.44 13.21 -6.08
CA VAL A 78 2.52 14.67 -6.29
C VAL A 78 3.40 15.02 -7.49
N PHE A 79 4.51 14.30 -7.70
CA PHE A 79 5.34 14.48 -8.88
C PHE A 79 4.57 14.17 -10.17
N VAL A 80 3.91 13.01 -10.23
CA VAL A 80 3.14 12.56 -11.39
C VAL A 80 1.99 13.51 -11.71
N LYS A 81 1.27 14.01 -10.68
CA LYS A 81 0.13 14.92 -10.86
C LYS A 81 0.51 16.39 -10.99
N GLY A 82 1.61 16.81 -10.38
CA GLY A 82 2.09 18.20 -10.39
C GLY A 82 2.55 18.67 -11.76
N GLY A 83 2.82 17.73 -12.68
CA GLY A 83 3.30 18.01 -14.02
C GLY A 83 2.37 18.87 -14.89
N THR A 84 1.09 18.98 -14.52
CA THR A 84 0.11 19.80 -15.26
C THR A 84 -0.06 21.22 -14.72
N PHE A 85 0.47 21.53 -13.52
CA PHE A 85 0.20 22.79 -12.83
C PHE A 85 1.42 23.72 -12.72
N LEU A 86 2.63 23.16 -12.85
CA LEU A 86 3.90 23.88 -12.71
C LEU A 86 4.67 23.78 -14.02
N SER A 87 4.57 24.83 -14.85
CA SER A 87 5.41 25.02 -16.02
C SER A 87 5.85 26.47 -16.15
N PHE A 88 7.16 26.64 -16.29
CA PHE A 88 7.89 27.88 -16.46
C PHE A 88 8.56 27.97 -17.84
N GLY A 89 8.34 26.96 -18.70
CA GLY A 89 8.86 26.93 -20.07
C GLY A 89 10.32 26.47 -20.21
N ASP A 90 10.97 26.13 -19.10
CA ASP A 90 12.31 25.52 -19.07
C ASP A 90 12.20 24.10 -18.48
N GLU A 91 12.62 23.10 -19.26
CA GLU A 91 12.46 21.69 -18.91
C GLU A 91 13.21 21.29 -17.63
N ILE A 92 14.41 21.86 -17.41
CA ILE A 92 15.24 21.57 -16.24
C ILE A 92 14.62 22.22 -15.00
N LEU A 93 14.19 23.49 -15.12
CA LEU A 93 13.54 24.21 -14.03
C LEU A 93 12.21 23.54 -13.66
N ASP A 94 11.39 23.17 -14.65
CA ASP A 94 10.11 22.50 -14.45
C ASP A 94 10.30 21.17 -13.73
N LEU A 95 11.24 20.34 -14.19
CA LEU A 95 11.55 19.06 -13.56
C LEU A 95 12.05 19.24 -12.12
N THR A 96 12.95 20.20 -11.89
CA THR A 96 13.55 20.47 -10.58
C THR A 96 12.50 20.97 -9.59
N VAL A 97 11.66 21.92 -10.00
CA VAL A 97 10.59 22.47 -9.14
C VAL A 97 9.56 21.39 -8.81
N ARG A 98 9.19 20.53 -9.77
CA ARG A 98 8.28 19.40 -9.52
C ARG A 98 8.83 18.44 -8.48
N TRP A 99 10.11 18.09 -8.56
CA TRP A 99 10.75 17.23 -7.56
C TRP A 99 10.89 17.92 -6.19
N LEU A 100 11.15 19.23 -6.15
CA LEU A 100 11.15 20.01 -4.92
C LEU A 100 9.78 19.95 -4.22
N VAL A 101 8.70 20.21 -4.96
CA VAL A 101 7.33 20.15 -4.43
C VAL A 101 6.99 18.73 -3.98
N ALA A 102 7.29 17.72 -4.80
CA ALA A 102 7.11 16.31 -4.45
C ALA A 102 7.86 15.94 -3.15
N GLY A 103 9.10 16.41 -3.00
CA GLY A 103 9.92 16.23 -1.80
C GLY A 103 9.30 16.87 -0.56
N LEU A 104 8.73 18.08 -0.68
CA LEU A 104 8.03 18.75 0.42
C LEU A 104 6.78 17.96 0.88
N PHE A 105 6.02 17.39 -0.06
CA PHE A 105 4.87 16.55 0.27
C PHE A 105 5.28 15.19 0.86
N ALA A 106 6.36 14.59 0.35
CA ALA A 106 6.95 13.39 0.96
C ALA A 106 7.39 13.67 2.41
N PHE A 107 8.08 14.79 2.64
CA PHE A 107 8.47 15.22 3.97
C PHE A 107 7.26 15.47 4.87
N GLY A 108 6.25 16.22 4.41
CA GLY A 108 5.04 16.50 5.18
C GLY A 108 4.27 15.23 5.55
N SER A 109 4.12 14.30 4.61
CA SER A 109 3.42 13.03 4.84
C SER A 109 4.14 12.10 5.82
N TRP A 110 5.49 12.14 5.89
CA TRP A 110 6.25 11.43 6.91
C TRP A 110 5.81 11.81 8.34
N TYR A 111 5.71 13.11 8.61
CA TYR A 111 5.29 13.61 9.92
C TYR A 111 3.79 13.43 10.15
N ALA A 112 2.96 13.64 9.13
CA ALA A 112 1.52 13.42 9.21
C ALA A 112 1.20 11.95 9.55
N PHE A 113 1.83 11.00 8.85
CA PHE A 113 1.68 9.58 9.14
C PHE A 113 2.14 9.24 10.56
N SER A 114 3.25 9.82 11.01
CA SER A 114 3.74 9.65 12.38
C SER A 114 2.74 10.15 13.43
N ALA A 115 2.06 11.26 13.17
CA ALA A 115 1.05 11.82 14.06
C ALA A 115 -0.26 11.00 14.09
N MET A 116 -0.60 10.35 12.97
CA MET A 116 -1.83 9.57 12.82
C MET A 116 -1.69 8.11 13.25
N MET A 117 -0.48 7.63 13.57
CA MET A 117 -0.29 6.23 13.97
C MET A 117 -1.03 5.91 15.27
N PRO A 118 -1.91 4.88 15.28
CA PRO A 118 -2.62 4.46 16.47
C PRO A 118 -1.65 3.98 17.56
N ARG A 119 -1.95 4.35 18.82
CA ARG A 119 -1.20 3.85 20.00
C ARG A 119 -1.74 2.52 20.55
N HIS A 120 -2.89 2.07 20.05
CA HIS A 120 -3.60 0.90 20.56
C HIS A 120 -3.81 -0.14 19.45
N ARG A 121 -3.37 -1.38 19.74
CA ARG A 121 -3.47 -2.59 18.91
C ARG A 121 -4.86 -2.81 18.29
N GLY A 122 -5.90 -2.43 19.02
CA GLY A 122 -7.27 -2.91 18.77
C GLY A 122 -7.82 -2.57 17.40
N VAL A 123 -7.77 -1.29 17.00
CA VAL A 123 -8.44 -0.85 15.76
C VAL A 123 -7.67 -1.31 14.51
N VAL A 124 -6.34 -1.41 14.60
CA VAL A 124 -5.50 -1.93 13.50
C VAL A 124 -5.69 -3.44 13.34
N HIS A 125 -5.98 -4.20 14.39
CA HIS A 125 -6.31 -5.63 14.27
C HIS A 125 -7.79 -5.87 13.92
N SER A 126 -8.27 -5.25 12.83
CA SER A 126 -9.65 -5.37 12.38
C SER A 126 -9.76 -5.54 10.86
N LEU A 127 -10.82 -6.24 10.43
CA LEU A 127 -11.16 -6.39 9.02
C LEU A 127 -11.50 -5.05 8.37
N ALA A 128 -12.10 -4.12 9.14
CA ALA A 128 -12.33 -2.75 8.68
C ALA A 128 -11.02 -2.04 8.33
N PHE A 129 -9.97 -2.21 9.14
CA PHE A 129 -8.67 -1.61 8.85
C PHE A 129 -7.96 -2.31 7.68
N ALA A 130 -8.10 -3.63 7.54
CA ALA A 130 -7.63 -4.35 6.35
C ALA A 130 -8.27 -3.79 5.06
N LEU A 131 -9.58 -3.55 5.09
CA LEU A 131 -10.31 -2.96 3.97
C LEU A 131 -9.86 -1.53 3.68
N LEU A 132 -9.70 -0.71 4.73
CA LEU A 132 -9.16 0.64 4.60
C LEU A 132 -7.76 0.63 3.96
N TYR A 133 -6.88 -0.27 4.40
CA TYR A 133 -5.54 -0.41 3.84
C TYR A 133 -5.59 -0.77 2.35
N GLY A 134 -6.39 -1.77 1.97
CA GLY A 134 -6.59 -2.13 0.56
C GLY A 134 -7.14 -0.97 -0.28
N ALA A 135 -8.11 -0.21 0.27
CA ALA A 135 -8.69 0.96 -0.40
C ALA A 135 -7.68 2.12 -0.56
N LEU A 136 -6.84 2.37 0.45
CA LEU A 136 -5.80 3.38 0.38
C LEU A 136 -4.73 3.01 -0.64
N VAL A 137 -4.33 1.74 -0.69
CA VAL A 137 -3.39 1.23 -1.70
C VAL A 137 -3.99 1.34 -3.09
N PHE A 138 -5.24 0.91 -3.28
CA PHE A 138 -5.97 1.12 -4.54
C PHE A 138 -5.95 2.60 -4.97
N ALA A 139 -6.27 3.51 -4.05
CA ALA A 139 -6.31 4.93 -4.37
C ALA A 139 -4.92 5.50 -4.71
N ALA A 140 -3.89 5.06 -3.99
CA ALA A 140 -2.51 5.47 -4.24
C ALA A 140 -2.04 5.05 -5.64
N PHE A 141 -2.30 3.81 -6.04
CA PHE A 141 -1.88 3.33 -7.37
C PHE A 141 -2.76 3.88 -8.49
N GLY A 142 -4.08 3.86 -8.34
CA GLY A 142 -5.01 4.29 -9.39
C GLY A 142 -5.05 5.81 -9.57
N TYR A 143 -5.26 6.56 -8.47
CA TYR A 143 -5.37 8.01 -8.55
C TYR A 143 -4.03 8.72 -8.37
N GLY A 144 -3.13 8.20 -7.55
CA GLY A 144 -1.83 8.82 -7.31
C GLY A 144 -0.83 8.55 -8.43
N LEU A 145 -0.52 7.28 -8.66
CA LEU A 145 0.56 6.84 -9.57
C LEU A 145 0.10 6.60 -11.01
N GLY A 146 -1.21 6.69 -11.29
CA GLY A 146 -1.76 6.65 -12.65
C GLY A 146 -1.86 5.25 -13.27
N PHE A 147 -1.89 4.20 -12.44
CA PHE A 147 -2.19 2.85 -12.91
C PHE A 147 -3.62 2.79 -13.43
N ASN A 148 -3.87 1.88 -14.37
CA ASN A 148 -5.23 1.68 -14.84
C ASN A 148 -6.10 1.06 -13.73
N PHE A 149 -7.42 1.15 -13.90
CA PHE A 149 -8.37 0.72 -12.87
C PHE A 149 -8.18 -0.75 -12.46
N GLY A 150 -8.00 -1.66 -13.42
CA GLY A 150 -7.89 -3.08 -13.15
C GLY A 150 -6.60 -3.48 -12.46
N GLU A 151 -5.48 -2.84 -12.80
CA GLU A 151 -4.19 -3.03 -12.15
C GLU A 151 -4.22 -2.50 -10.72
N ALA A 152 -4.71 -1.26 -10.54
CA ALA A 152 -4.84 -0.66 -9.21
C ALA A 152 -5.78 -1.48 -8.32
N LEU A 153 -6.90 -1.97 -8.87
CA LEU A 153 -7.86 -2.81 -8.16
C LEU A 153 -7.24 -4.12 -7.70
N PHE A 154 -6.43 -4.76 -8.56
CA PHE A 154 -5.68 -5.96 -8.19
C PHE A 154 -4.66 -5.68 -7.07
N ILE A 155 -3.89 -4.58 -7.17
CA ILE A 155 -2.88 -4.22 -6.15
C ILE A 155 -3.57 -3.94 -4.80
N GLY A 156 -4.68 -3.19 -4.79
CA GLY A 156 -5.47 -2.95 -3.59
C GLY A 156 -6.09 -4.22 -2.99
N PHE A 157 -6.56 -5.13 -3.84
CA PHE A 157 -7.03 -6.45 -3.42
C PHE A 157 -5.90 -7.27 -2.77
N ALA A 158 -4.72 -7.31 -3.37
CA ALA A 158 -3.55 -7.98 -2.78
C ALA A 158 -3.17 -7.36 -1.42
N ALA A 159 -3.17 -6.04 -1.31
CA ALA A 159 -2.93 -5.35 -0.04
C ALA A 159 -3.93 -5.77 1.06
N PHE A 160 -5.22 -5.81 0.74
CA PHE A 160 -6.26 -6.29 1.66
C PHE A 160 -5.99 -7.73 2.12
N TRP A 161 -5.71 -8.65 1.19
CA TRP A 161 -5.49 -10.06 1.54
C TRP A 161 -4.19 -10.29 2.31
N GLY A 162 -3.16 -9.49 2.06
CA GLY A 162 -1.94 -9.51 2.87
C GLY A 162 -2.24 -9.10 4.32
N TYR A 163 -2.98 -8.02 4.51
CA TYR A 163 -3.42 -7.58 5.84
C TYR A 163 -4.34 -8.61 6.51
N PHE A 164 -5.26 -9.19 5.75
CA PHE A 164 -6.16 -10.21 6.29
C PHE A 164 -5.42 -11.50 6.68
N LEU A 165 -4.37 -11.87 5.94
CA LEU A 165 -3.49 -12.98 6.31
C LEU A 165 -2.88 -12.75 7.69
N HIS A 166 -2.43 -11.54 8.01
CA HIS A 166 -1.93 -11.21 9.34
C HIS A 166 -2.96 -11.54 10.42
N LEU A 167 -4.20 -11.09 10.24
CA LEU A 167 -5.30 -11.33 11.19
C LEU A 167 -5.60 -12.83 11.35
N ILE A 168 -5.50 -13.62 10.28
CA ILE A 168 -5.66 -15.07 10.32
C ILE A 168 -4.53 -15.72 11.12
N VAL A 169 -3.27 -15.34 10.85
CA VAL A 169 -2.08 -15.89 11.53
C VAL A 169 -2.15 -15.62 13.03
N ASP A 170 -2.59 -14.43 13.41
CA ASP A 170 -2.75 -14.04 14.82
C ASP A 170 -4.05 -14.53 15.46
N ARG A 171 -4.96 -15.11 14.66
CA ARG A 171 -6.31 -15.55 15.09
C ARG A 171 -7.14 -14.41 15.68
N GLU A 172 -6.88 -13.18 15.26
CA GLU A 172 -7.54 -11.96 15.73
C GLU A 172 -8.52 -11.37 14.70
N VAL A 173 -9.26 -12.23 13.99
CA VAL A 173 -10.25 -11.77 13.01
C VAL A 173 -11.45 -11.15 13.73
N LYS A 174 -11.49 -9.82 13.79
CA LYS A 174 -12.60 -9.00 14.30
C LYS A 174 -13.05 -8.02 13.23
N VAL A 175 -14.33 -7.62 13.27
CA VAL A 175 -14.86 -6.64 12.32
C VAL A 175 -14.35 -5.23 12.65
N ILE A 176 -14.31 -4.88 13.95
CA ILE A 176 -13.81 -3.62 14.53
C ILE A 176 -13.03 -3.95 15.80
#